data_AF-A0A950Z8X2-F1
#
_entry.id   AF-A0A950Z8X2-F1
#
_cell.length_a   1.000
_cell.length_b   1.000
_cell.length_c   1.000
_cell.angle_alpha   90.00
_cell.angle_beta   90.00
_cell.angle_gamma   90.00
#
_symmetry.space_group_name_H-M   'P 1'
#
loop_
_entity.id
_entity.type
_entity.pdbx_description
1 polymer ?
#
loop_
_entity_poly.entity_id
_entity_poly.type
_entity_poly.pdbx_seq_one_letter_code
_entity_poly.pdbx_strand_id
1 'polypeptide(L)'
;MAFNEQAPGQIRLCGTVVKRYDGGMAEEYVGTKFKTIFCDRTPPQHEHIAELILWCQRFAEKGWAPGWSGNLSIRSRSGFIVTRTGAKLADLKSDELIEVIKVDRKRREVTVVGAYEPSSESLMHSAIYEARPDVCAVFHGHHDFLIARAEELKLPTTEIEKPYGTTEVVEEILKVLGQHRFLIIRNHGFLALGATMKEAGEQIDAVCRKLERMTTP
;
A
#
# COMPACT_ATOMS: atom_id res chain seq x y z
N MET A 1 -33.56 -5.16 -10.96
CA MET A 1 -33.49 -4.83 -12.40
C MET A 1 -33.38 -3.32 -12.54
N ALA A 2 -32.23 -2.84 -13.02
CA ALA A 2 -32.10 -1.61 -13.80
C ALA A 2 -30.65 -1.56 -14.28
N PHE A 3 -30.40 -2.19 -15.43
CA PHE A 3 -29.20 -1.93 -16.21
C PHE A 3 -29.35 -0.51 -16.77
N ASN A 4 -28.36 0.35 -16.55
CA ASN A 4 -28.28 1.63 -17.23
C ASN A 4 -27.04 1.59 -18.12
N GLU A 5 -27.26 1.29 -19.40
CA GLU A 5 -26.28 1.42 -20.48
C GLU A 5 -26.00 2.90 -20.73
N GLN A 6 -24.76 3.38 -20.55
CA GLN A 6 -24.31 4.63 -21.19
C GLN A 6 -22.81 4.64 -21.55
N ALA A 7 -22.59 4.95 -22.84
CA ALA A 7 -21.48 5.58 -23.57
C ALA A 7 -19.98 5.29 -23.24
N PRO A 8 -19.16 4.94 -24.26
CA PRO A 8 -17.71 4.76 -24.10
C PRO A 8 -17.00 6.12 -24.00
N GLY A 9 -16.26 6.36 -22.91
CA GLY A 9 -15.34 7.50 -22.80
C GLY A 9 -15.29 8.24 -21.46
N GLN A 10 -16.11 7.87 -20.47
CA GLN A 10 -16.15 8.59 -19.19
C GLN A 10 -15.33 7.84 -18.11
N ILE A 11 -14.24 8.46 -17.67
CA ILE A 11 -13.44 7.99 -16.52
C ILE A 11 -14.31 8.17 -15.27
N ARG A 12 -14.76 7.08 -14.65
CA ARG A 12 -15.35 7.12 -13.30
C ARG A 12 -14.22 7.30 -12.29
N LEU A 13 -14.07 8.50 -11.76
CA LEU A 13 -13.40 8.70 -10.47
C LEU A 13 -14.33 8.07 -9.42
N CYS A 14 -13.86 7.00 -8.77
CA CYS A 14 -14.60 6.40 -7.65
C CYS A 14 -14.74 7.48 -6.56
N GLY A 15 -15.97 7.75 -6.12
CA GLY A 15 -16.33 8.94 -5.34
C GLY A 15 -15.46 9.20 -4.10
N THR A 16 -15.31 10.48 -3.78
CA THR A 16 -14.59 10.99 -2.62
C THR A 16 -15.18 10.42 -1.33
N VAL A 17 -14.36 9.74 -0.53
CA VAL A 17 -14.69 9.31 0.83
C VAL A 17 -13.84 10.13 1.80
N VAL A 18 -14.48 11.00 2.57
CA VAL A 18 -13.80 11.73 3.65
C VAL A 18 -13.51 10.74 4.79
N LYS A 19 -12.24 10.37 4.98
CA LYS A 19 -11.81 9.52 6.10
C LYS A 19 -11.71 10.38 7.36
N ARG A 20 -12.64 10.23 8.30
CA ARG A 20 -12.49 10.79 9.65
C ARG A 20 -11.97 9.69 10.56
N TYR A 21 -10.79 9.89 11.13
CA TYR A 21 -10.24 9.07 12.19
C TYR A 21 -10.50 9.80 13.51
N ASP A 22 -11.11 9.13 14.50
CA ASP A 22 -11.15 9.63 15.87
C ASP A 22 -9.71 9.62 16.41
N GLY A 23 -9.04 10.78 16.35
CA GLY A 23 -7.70 11.00 16.92
C GLY A 23 -6.50 10.87 15.96
N GLY A 24 -6.70 10.60 14.67
CA GLY A 24 -5.63 10.45 13.68
C GLY A 24 -5.64 11.51 12.58
N MET A 25 -4.50 11.68 11.89
CA MET A 25 -4.37 12.58 10.72
C MET A 25 -5.37 12.16 9.63
N ALA A 26 -6.35 13.00 9.34
CA ALA A 26 -7.40 12.71 8.36
C ALA A 26 -6.94 13.08 6.95
N GLU A 27 -6.46 12.10 6.18
CA GLU A 27 -6.24 12.27 4.73
C GLU A 27 -7.51 11.94 3.95
N GLU A 28 -7.92 12.84 3.04
CA GLU A 28 -9.11 12.66 2.20
C GLU A 28 -8.88 11.59 1.11
N TYR A 29 -9.73 10.57 1.06
CA TYR A 29 -9.63 9.52 0.04
C TYR A 29 -10.35 9.94 -1.25
N VAL A 30 -9.61 10.01 -2.36
CA VAL A 30 -10.03 10.46 -3.69
C VAL A 30 -9.88 9.38 -4.76
N GLY A 31 -9.59 8.13 -4.36
CA GLY A 31 -9.49 6.99 -5.28
C GLY A 31 -8.13 6.83 -5.98
N THR A 32 -8.11 6.01 -7.03
CA THR A 32 -6.91 5.81 -7.86
C THR A 32 -6.61 7.07 -8.69
N LYS A 33 -5.32 7.43 -8.76
CA LYS A 33 -4.84 8.59 -9.54
C LYS A 33 -4.21 8.13 -10.86
N PHE A 34 -4.62 6.98 -11.36
CA PHE A 34 -4.18 6.37 -12.62
C PHE A 34 -5.37 5.66 -13.27
N LYS A 35 -5.27 5.41 -14.57
CA LYS A 35 -6.22 4.59 -15.32
C LYS A 35 -5.84 3.12 -15.22
N THR A 36 -6.79 2.28 -14.85
CA THR A 36 -6.59 0.83 -14.80
C THR A 36 -6.97 0.17 -16.12
N ILE A 37 -6.11 -0.72 -16.60
CA ILE A 37 -6.29 -1.53 -17.80
C ILE A 37 -6.39 -2.99 -17.35
N PHE A 38 -7.57 -3.59 -17.47
CA PHE A 38 -7.79 -4.99 -17.10
C PHE A 38 -7.48 -5.90 -18.27
N CYS A 39 -6.47 -6.75 -18.13
CA CYS A 39 -6.16 -7.81 -19.10
C CYS A 39 -7.05 -9.03 -18.90
N ASP A 40 -7.36 -9.35 -17.65
CA ASP A 40 -8.23 -10.46 -17.25
C ASP A 40 -8.91 -10.10 -15.92
N ARG A 41 -10.03 -10.76 -15.61
CA ARG A 41 -10.81 -10.61 -14.37
C ARG A 41 -10.67 -11.80 -13.43
N THR A 42 -9.97 -12.87 -13.80
CA THR A 42 -9.73 -14.01 -12.91
C THR A 42 -8.91 -13.57 -11.69
N PRO A 43 -9.22 -14.10 -10.49
CA PRO A 43 -8.36 -13.93 -9.33
C PRO A 43 -6.91 -14.32 -9.64
N PRO A 44 -5.92 -13.57 -9.14
CA PRO A 44 -4.53 -13.93 -9.32
C PRO A 44 -4.21 -15.25 -8.62
N GLN A 45 -3.22 -15.98 -9.14
CA GLN A 45 -2.74 -17.23 -8.56
C GLN A 45 -1.30 -17.06 -8.10
N HIS A 46 -1.03 -17.39 -6.84
CA HIS A 46 0.31 -17.37 -6.27
C HIS A 46 0.36 -18.23 -5.01
N GLU A 47 1.45 -18.96 -4.80
CA GLU A 47 1.59 -19.92 -3.69
C GLU A 47 1.49 -19.24 -2.31
N HIS A 48 1.83 -17.96 -2.23
CA HIS A 48 1.82 -17.17 -1.00
C HIS A 48 0.55 -16.32 -0.77
N ILE A 49 -0.54 -16.52 -1.52
CA ILE A 49 -1.80 -15.75 -1.33
C ILE A 49 -2.34 -15.90 0.10
N ALA A 50 -2.37 -17.12 0.62
CA ALA A 50 -2.88 -17.37 1.97
C ALA A 50 -2.05 -16.64 3.03
N GLU A 51 -0.73 -16.62 2.87
CA GLU A 51 0.16 -15.89 3.78
C GLU A 51 -0.04 -14.36 3.69
N LEU A 52 -0.25 -13.80 2.49
CA LEU A 52 -0.56 -12.38 2.33
C LEU A 52 -1.87 -12.00 3.04
N ILE A 53 -2.92 -12.81 2.91
CA ILE A 53 -4.18 -12.59 3.61
C ILE A 53 -4.00 -12.65 5.14
N LEU A 54 -3.20 -13.58 5.65
CA LEU A 54 -2.86 -13.62 7.09
C LEU A 54 -2.15 -12.35 7.55
N TRP A 55 -1.25 -11.78 6.73
CA TRP A 55 -0.63 -10.50 7.05
C TRP A 55 -1.60 -9.33 7.01
N CYS A 56 -2.56 -9.30 6.09
CA CYS A 56 -3.63 -8.30 6.09
C CYS A 56 -4.44 -8.34 7.41
N GLN A 57 -4.80 -9.54 7.86
CA GLN A 57 -5.51 -9.73 9.13
C GLN A 57 -4.67 -9.26 10.32
N ARG A 58 -3.39 -9.64 10.38
CA ARG A 58 -2.47 -9.16 11.43
C ARG A 58 -2.32 -7.65 11.45
N PHE A 59 -2.25 -7.00 10.29
CA PHE A 59 -2.21 -5.53 10.20
C PHE A 59 -3.43 -4.89 10.85
N ALA A 60 -4.61 -5.46 10.61
CA ALA A 60 -5.85 -4.99 11.23
C ALA A 60 -5.86 -5.25 12.74
N GLU A 61 -5.51 -6.46 13.19
CA GLU A 61 -5.45 -6.85 14.61
C GLU A 61 -4.48 -6.00 15.42
N LYS A 62 -3.33 -5.66 14.83
CA LYS A 62 -2.28 -4.84 15.47
C LYS A 62 -2.54 -3.34 15.40
N GLY A 63 -3.59 -2.90 14.70
CA GLY A 63 -3.88 -1.48 14.48
C GLY A 63 -2.85 -0.77 13.60
N TRP A 64 -2.10 -1.52 12.78
CA TRP A 64 -1.09 -0.97 11.86
C TRP A 64 -1.67 -0.40 10.57
N ALA A 65 -2.98 -0.57 10.36
CA ALA A 65 -3.70 -0.04 9.21
C ALA A 65 -5.19 0.15 9.58
N PRO A 66 -5.53 1.18 10.40
CA PRO A 66 -6.89 1.38 10.88
C PRO A 66 -7.88 1.69 9.74
N GLY A 67 -9.04 1.03 9.80
CA GLY A 67 -10.15 1.26 8.87
C GLY A 67 -9.87 0.77 7.45
N TRP A 68 -9.69 1.71 6.52
CA TRP A 68 -9.41 1.46 5.09
C TRP A 68 -8.06 2.04 4.67
N SER A 69 -7.11 2.17 5.61
CA SER A 69 -5.71 2.54 5.31
C SER A 69 -4.85 1.31 5.09
N GLY A 70 -3.60 1.54 4.67
CA GLY A 70 -2.64 0.49 4.41
C GLY A 70 -2.93 -0.30 3.14
N ASN A 71 -1.89 -0.97 2.65
CA ASN A 71 -1.97 -1.92 1.55
C ASN A 71 -0.71 -2.77 1.54
N LEU A 72 -0.89 -4.03 1.19
CA LEU A 72 0.18 -5.03 1.24
C LEU A 72 0.34 -5.61 -0.15
N SER A 73 1.59 -5.87 -0.53
CA SER A 73 1.88 -6.55 -1.78
C SER A 73 3.00 -7.56 -1.64
N ILE A 74 3.02 -8.49 -2.58
CA ILE A 74 4.08 -9.45 -2.80
C ILE A 74 4.50 -9.45 -4.27
N ARG A 75 5.78 -9.64 -4.53
CA ARG A 75 6.30 -9.81 -5.89
C ARG A 75 5.69 -11.07 -6.51
N SER A 76 5.33 -11.00 -7.78
CA SER A 76 4.91 -12.14 -8.60
C SER A 76 5.88 -12.32 -9.77
N ARG A 77 5.67 -13.36 -10.59
CA ARG A 77 6.48 -13.59 -11.79
C ARG A 77 6.38 -12.44 -12.79
N SER A 78 5.20 -11.83 -12.92
CA SER A 78 4.92 -10.80 -13.94
C SER A 78 5.02 -9.38 -13.38
N GLY A 79 4.97 -9.21 -12.06
CA GLY A 79 4.99 -7.93 -11.38
C GLY A 79 4.80 -8.12 -9.89
N PHE A 80 3.61 -7.81 -9.38
CA PHE A 80 3.26 -8.01 -7.97
C PHE A 80 1.76 -8.17 -7.75
N ILE A 81 1.38 -8.87 -6.69
CA ILE A 81 -0.01 -8.98 -6.22
C ILE A 81 -0.20 -8.02 -5.06
N VAL A 82 -1.23 -7.20 -5.11
CA VAL A 82 -1.55 -6.17 -4.12
C VAL A 82 -3.01 -6.25 -3.69
N THR A 83 -3.30 -5.80 -2.47
CA THR A 83 -4.67 -5.58 -2.00
C THR A 83 -5.42 -4.59 -2.90
N ARG A 84 -6.71 -4.82 -3.19
CA ARG A 84 -7.54 -3.85 -3.93
C ARG A 84 -7.67 -2.52 -3.21
N THR A 85 -8.03 -1.48 -3.96
CA THR A 85 -8.32 -0.17 -3.38
C THR A 85 -9.52 -0.22 -2.42
N GLY A 86 -9.46 0.56 -1.34
CA GLY A 86 -10.51 0.61 -0.32
C GLY A 86 -10.79 -0.73 0.38
N ALA A 87 -9.80 -1.63 0.42
CA ALA A 87 -9.89 -2.88 1.17
C ALA A 87 -10.03 -2.61 2.67
N LYS A 88 -10.84 -3.42 3.35
CA LYS A 88 -10.74 -3.61 4.80
C LYS A 88 -9.85 -4.83 5.01
N LEU A 89 -8.64 -4.63 5.55
CA LEU A 89 -7.65 -5.70 5.61
C LEU A 89 -8.08 -6.89 6.49
N ALA A 90 -8.93 -6.66 7.49
CA ALA A 90 -9.47 -7.72 8.36
C ALA A 90 -10.32 -8.76 7.61
N ASP A 91 -11.07 -8.33 6.59
CA ASP A 91 -12.07 -9.16 5.90
C ASP A 91 -11.73 -9.41 4.43
N LEU A 92 -10.51 -9.05 4.01
CA LEU A 92 -10.09 -9.13 2.61
C LEU A 92 -10.06 -10.60 2.15
N LYS A 93 -10.69 -10.87 1.02
CA LYS A 93 -10.72 -12.20 0.41
C LYS A 93 -9.65 -12.34 -0.67
N SER A 94 -9.24 -13.58 -0.95
CA SER A 94 -8.21 -13.88 -1.94
C SER A 94 -8.62 -13.47 -3.36
N ASP A 95 -9.91 -13.51 -3.70
CA ASP A 95 -10.44 -13.07 -4.99
C ASP A 95 -10.52 -11.54 -5.14
N GLU A 96 -10.27 -10.80 -4.07
CA GLU A 96 -10.17 -9.35 -4.06
C GLU A 96 -8.73 -8.84 -4.22
N LEU A 97 -7.74 -9.74 -4.31
CA LEU A 97 -6.35 -9.39 -4.62
C LEU A 97 -6.18 -9.13 -6.12
N ILE A 98 -5.28 -8.20 -6.45
CA ILE A 98 -5.06 -7.74 -7.82
C ILE A 98 -3.60 -7.92 -8.20
N GLU A 99 -3.32 -8.61 -9.30
CA GLU A 99 -1.96 -8.67 -9.84
C GLU A 99 -1.73 -7.48 -10.78
N VAL A 100 -0.78 -6.63 -10.43
CA VAL A 100 -0.26 -5.57 -11.29
C VAL A 100 0.87 -6.14 -12.12
N ILE A 101 0.68 -6.16 -13.44
CA ILE A 101 1.63 -6.74 -14.40
C ILE A 101 2.47 -5.68 -15.12
N LYS A 102 1.98 -4.42 -15.14
CA LYS A 102 2.70 -3.31 -15.77
C LYS A 102 2.24 -1.98 -15.21
N VAL A 103 3.19 -1.07 -15.03
CA VAL A 103 2.93 0.34 -14.72
C VAL A 103 3.59 1.23 -15.77
N ASP A 104 2.79 2.08 -16.40
CA ASP A 104 3.28 3.19 -17.22
C ASP A 104 3.08 4.49 -16.44
N ARG A 105 4.16 4.95 -15.76
CA ARG A 105 4.13 6.17 -14.96
C ARG A 105 3.91 7.44 -15.80
N LYS A 106 4.36 7.45 -17.06
CA LYS A 106 4.20 8.62 -17.94
C LYS A 106 2.75 8.80 -18.38
N ARG A 107 2.10 7.70 -18.73
CA ARG A 107 0.68 7.68 -19.13
C ARG A 107 -0.28 7.59 -17.96
N ARG A 108 0.25 7.37 -16.73
CA ARG A 108 -0.53 7.06 -15.52
C ARG A 108 -1.50 5.91 -15.77
N GLU A 109 -0.99 4.83 -16.34
CA GLU A 109 -1.74 3.61 -16.65
C GLU A 109 -1.18 2.42 -15.86
N VAL A 110 -2.06 1.63 -15.25
CA VAL A 110 -1.71 0.42 -14.50
C VAL A 110 -2.45 -0.75 -15.13
N THR A 111 -1.71 -1.73 -15.62
CA THR A 111 -2.27 -2.93 -16.24
C THR A 111 -2.35 -4.06 -15.22
N VAL A 112 -3.51 -4.70 -15.12
CA VAL A 112 -3.80 -5.67 -14.05
C VAL A 112 -4.53 -6.93 -14.51
N VAL A 113 -4.43 -7.96 -13.68
CA VAL A 113 -5.29 -9.15 -13.66
C VAL A 113 -6.04 -9.17 -12.32
N GLY A 114 -7.36 -9.32 -12.38
CA GLY A 114 -8.22 -9.39 -11.19
C GLY A 114 -9.54 -8.65 -11.37
N ALA A 115 -10.47 -8.88 -10.45
CA ALA A 115 -11.84 -8.38 -10.57
C ALA A 115 -12.01 -6.90 -10.16
N TYR A 116 -11.10 -6.36 -9.35
CA TYR A 116 -11.23 -5.04 -8.71
C TYR A 116 -10.12 -4.06 -9.10
N GLU A 117 -10.30 -2.79 -8.77
CA GLU A 117 -9.24 -1.79 -8.89
C GLU A 117 -8.08 -2.11 -7.93
N PRO A 118 -6.81 -2.07 -8.38
CA PRO A 118 -5.66 -2.28 -7.49
C PRO A 118 -5.55 -1.11 -6.50
N SER A 119 -4.73 -1.26 -5.45
CA SER A 119 -4.46 -0.16 -4.50
C SER A 119 -4.17 1.17 -5.22
N SER A 120 -4.74 2.28 -4.71
CA SER A 120 -4.43 3.64 -5.17
C SER A 120 -2.94 3.99 -5.09
N GLU A 121 -2.16 3.22 -4.34
CA GLU A 121 -0.72 3.40 -4.16
C GLU A 121 0.12 2.40 -4.96
N SER A 122 -0.46 1.72 -5.95
CA SER A 122 0.27 0.74 -6.79
C SER A 122 1.49 1.31 -7.50
N LEU A 123 1.52 2.62 -7.78
CA LEU A 123 2.71 3.29 -8.36
C LEU A 123 3.93 3.21 -7.41
N MET A 124 3.70 3.34 -6.10
CA MET A 124 4.73 3.24 -5.07
C MET A 124 5.28 1.80 -5.00
N HIS A 125 4.40 0.81 -4.96
CA HIS A 125 4.81 -0.61 -4.96
C HIS A 125 5.66 -0.94 -6.19
N SER A 126 5.21 -0.55 -7.39
CA SER A 126 5.96 -0.78 -8.63
C SER A 126 7.35 -0.15 -8.58
N ALA A 127 7.45 1.10 -8.16
CA ALA A 127 8.73 1.81 -8.10
C ALA A 127 9.71 1.18 -7.09
N ILE A 128 9.20 0.72 -5.94
CA ILE A 128 10.03 0.01 -4.95
C ILE A 128 10.53 -1.31 -5.53
N TYR A 129 9.66 -2.12 -6.15
CA TYR A 129 10.07 -3.38 -6.77
C TYR A 129 11.05 -3.21 -7.93
N GLU A 130 10.94 -2.13 -8.70
CA GLU A 130 11.90 -1.77 -9.75
C GLU A 130 13.27 -1.37 -9.15
N ALA A 131 13.26 -0.55 -8.10
CA ALA A 131 14.50 -0.05 -7.47
C ALA A 131 15.19 -1.11 -6.59
N ARG A 132 14.45 -2.09 -6.07
CA ARG A 132 14.92 -3.10 -5.12
C ARG A 132 14.56 -4.53 -5.58
N PRO A 133 15.37 -5.13 -6.46
CA PRO A 133 15.18 -6.52 -6.90
C PRO A 133 15.21 -7.54 -5.76
N ASP A 134 15.88 -7.22 -4.65
CA ASP A 134 15.99 -8.03 -3.44
C ASP A 134 14.76 -7.95 -2.52
N VAL A 135 13.76 -7.12 -2.85
CA VAL A 135 12.49 -7.02 -2.13
C VAL A 135 11.44 -7.87 -2.81
N CYS A 136 10.78 -8.73 -2.04
CA CYS A 136 9.67 -9.59 -2.47
C CYS A 136 8.36 -9.30 -1.73
N ALA A 137 8.38 -8.48 -0.68
CA ALA A 137 7.18 -8.02 0.02
C ALA A 137 7.31 -6.53 0.37
N VAL A 138 6.24 -5.79 0.13
CA VAL A 138 6.11 -4.37 0.48
C VAL A 138 4.83 -4.19 1.27
N PHE A 139 4.96 -3.86 2.55
CA PHE A 139 3.85 -3.59 3.42
C PHE A 139 3.78 -2.10 3.76
N HIS A 140 2.65 -1.48 3.44
CA HIS A 140 2.35 -0.12 3.80
C HIS A 140 1.30 -0.10 4.91
N GLY A 141 1.60 0.64 5.98
CA GLY A 141 0.72 0.81 7.14
C GLY A 141 0.75 2.22 7.68
N HIS A 142 -0.14 2.50 8.62
CA HIS A 142 -0.42 3.79 9.23
C HIS A 142 -0.39 3.62 10.75
N HIS A 143 0.47 4.37 11.44
CA HIS A 143 0.60 4.32 12.90
C HIS A 143 1.04 5.68 13.44
N ASP A 144 0.10 6.48 13.96
CA ASP A 144 0.30 7.89 14.30
C ASP A 144 1.48 8.12 15.25
N PHE A 145 1.59 7.34 16.33
CA PHE A 145 2.71 7.48 17.28
C PHE A 145 4.08 7.21 16.65
N LEU A 146 4.14 6.29 15.69
CA LEU A 146 5.38 5.91 15.03
C LEU A 146 5.81 7.05 14.09
N ILE A 147 4.86 7.61 13.34
CA ILE A 147 5.08 8.78 12.48
C ILE A 147 5.52 9.99 13.33
N ALA A 148 4.82 10.27 14.43
CA ALA A 148 5.11 11.41 15.31
C ALA A 148 6.48 11.31 15.99
N ARG A 149 6.97 10.09 16.26
CA ARG A 149 8.26 9.83 16.93
C ARG A 149 9.35 9.38 15.95
N ALA A 150 9.15 9.52 14.64
CA ALA A 150 10.07 9.03 13.63
C ALA A 150 11.50 9.57 13.79
N GLU A 151 11.64 10.86 14.11
CA GLU A 151 12.91 11.52 14.35
C GLU A 151 13.64 10.96 15.58
N GLU A 152 12.93 10.82 16.70
CA GLU A 152 13.47 10.25 17.94
C GLU A 152 13.89 8.79 17.76
N LEU A 153 13.12 8.04 16.98
CA LEU A 153 13.44 6.66 16.59
C LEU A 153 14.56 6.58 15.55
N LYS A 154 15.04 7.72 15.02
CA LYS A 154 16.05 7.82 13.95
C LYS A 154 15.66 7.00 12.72
N LEU A 155 14.38 7.03 12.37
CA LEU A 155 13.86 6.31 11.20
C LEU A 155 14.09 7.14 9.94
N PRO A 156 14.53 6.51 8.83
CA PRO A 156 14.57 7.16 7.52
C PRO A 156 13.17 7.69 7.20
N THR A 157 13.06 8.96 6.86
CA THR A 157 11.77 9.65 6.68
C THR A 157 11.84 10.52 5.43
N THR A 158 10.79 10.53 4.61
CA THR A 158 10.71 11.47 3.48
C THR A 158 10.80 12.92 3.95
N GLU A 159 11.48 13.76 3.19
CA GLU A 159 11.70 15.15 3.59
C GLU A 159 10.42 15.97 3.44
N ILE A 160 9.74 15.82 2.30
CA ILE A 160 8.58 16.63 1.95
C ILE A 160 7.33 15.76 1.91
N GLU A 161 6.25 16.26 2.51
CA GLU A 161 4.92 15.65 2.38
C GLU A 161 4.42 15.83 0.94
N LYS A 162 3.96 14.73 0.34
CA LYS A 162 3.40 14.70 -1.01
C LYS A 162 2.09 13.91 -1.00
N PRO A 163 1.10 14.27 -1.84
CA PRO A 163 -0.15 13.55 -1.90
C PRO A 163 0.07 12.06 -2.25
N TYR A 164 -0.59 11.15 -1.54
CA TYR A 164 -0.54 9.71 -1.84
C TYR A 164 -0.92 9.36 -3.28
N GLY A 165 -0.46 8.21 -3.77
CA GLY A 165 -0.85 7.69 -5.08
C GLY A 165 -0.40 8.53 -6.28
N THR A 166 0.43 9.55 -6.08
CA THR A 166 1.02 10.35 -7.16
C THR A 166 2.47 9.96 -7.45
N THR A 167 3.04 10.44 -8.54
CA THR A 167 4.45 10.20 -8.87
C THR A 167 5.39 10.98 -7.93
N GLU A 168 4.95 12.13 -7.43
CA GLU A 168 5.75 12.99 -6.54
C GLU A 168 6.04 12.31 -5.19
N VAL A 169 5.06 11.60 -4.59
CA VAL A 169 5.32 10.83 -3.37
C VAL A 169 6.28 9.66 -3.64
N VAL A 170 6.18 9.05 -4.83
CA VAL A 170 7.12 8.00 -5.25
C VAL A 170 8.54 8.53 -5.36
N GLU A 171 8.74 9.72 -5.94
CA GLU A 171 10.04 10.36 -6.04
C GLU A 171 10.66 10.65 -4.66
N GLU A 172 9.87 11.15 -3.71
CA GLU A 172 10.32 11.35 -2.32
C GLU A 172 10.72 10.04 -1.64
N ILE A 173 9.92 8.98 -1.82
CA ILE A 173 10.24 7.66 -1.26
C ILE A 173 11.56 7.14 -1.85
N LEU A 174 11.75 7.25 -3.16
CA LEU A 174 12.97 6.76 -3.83
C LEU A 174 14.24 7.50 -3.38
N LYS A 175 14.16 8.79 -3.01
CA LYS A 175 15.29 9.55 -2.45
C LYS A 175 15.79 8.95 -1.13
N VAL A 176 14.88 8.42 -0.31
CA VAL A 176 15.19 7.89 1.02
C VAL A 176 15.31 6.36 1.03
N LEU A 177 14.77 5.67 0.02
CA LEU A 177 14.65 4.20 0.00
C LEU A 177 15.98 3.48 0.27
N GLY A 178 17.05 3.85 -0.46
CA GLY A 178 18.38 3.26 -0.31
C GLY A 178 18.35 1.74 -0.12
N GLN A 179 19.06 1.26 0.91
CA GLN A 179 19.00 -0.13 1.38
C GLN A 179 18.09 -0.31 2.60
N HIS A 180 17.32 0.71 2.98
CA HIS A 180 16.44 0.65 4.15
C HIS A 180 15.34 -0.40 3.93
N ARG A 181 14.97 -1.08 5.03
CA ARG A 181 13.87 -2.06 5.10
C ARG A 181 12.65 -1.51 5.81
N PHE A 182 12.79 -0.38 6.48
CA PHE A 182 11.70 0.33 7.12
C PHE A 182 11.93 1.83 6.96
N LEU A 183 10.90 2.57 6.54
CA LEU A 183 10.96 4.03 6.40
C LEU A 183 9.59 4.66 6.63
N ILE A 184 9.59 5.96 6.91
CA ILE A 184 8.40 6.78 7.14
C ILE A 184 8.13 7.65 5.91
N ILE A 185 6.87 7.65 5.49
CA ILE A 185 6.33 8.64 4.57
C ILE A 185 5.75 9.75 5.44
N ARG A 186 6.40 10.91 5.45
CA ARG A 186 6.05 12.05 6.31
C ARG A 186 4.56 12.37 6.24
N ASN A 187 3.92 12.47 7.41
CA ASN A 187 2.49 12.78 7.60
C ASN A 187 1.51 11.84 6.88
N HIS A 188 1.98 10.67 6.45
CA HIS A 188 1.17 9.71 5.70
C HIS A 188 1.20 8.32 6.36
N GLY A 189 2.36 7.69 6.47
CA GLY A 189 2.43 6.30 6.93
C GLY A 189 3.86 5.78 6.99
N PHE A 190 3.99 4.46 7.02
CA PHE A 190 5.28 3.77 6.97
C PHE A 190 5.31 2.73 5.86
N LEU A 191 6.51 2.33 5.48
CA LEU A 191 6.79 1.22 4.59
C LEU A 191 7.71 0.23 5.29
N ALA A 192 7.38 -1.04 5.20
CA ALA A 192 8.21 -2.16 5.63
C ALA A 192 8.44 -3.11 4.46
N LEU A 193 9.71 -3.44 4.20
CA LEU A 193 10.16 -4.20 3.04
C LEU A 193 10.90 -5.45 3.50
N GLY A 194 10.77 -6.55 2.75
CA GLY A 194 11.47 -7.79 3.05
C GLY A 194 11.74 -8.63 1.81
N ALA A 195 12.73 -9.52 1.89
CA ALA A 195 12.86 -10.63 0.92
C ALA A 195 11.79 -11.69 1.15
N THR A 196 11.13 -11.67 2.31
CA THR A 196 9.91 -12.42 2.62
C THR A 196 8.88 -11.52 3.30
N MET A 197 7.61 -11.92 3.30
CA MET A 197 6.57 -11.23 4.07
C MET A 197 6.85 -11.28 5.58
N LYS A 198 7.42 -12.38 6.07
CA LYS A 198 7.87 -12.51 7.46
C LYS A 198 8.91 -11.45 7.81
N GLU A 199 9.94 -11.27 6.99
CA GLU A 199 10.94 -10.22 7.21
C GLU A 199 10.32 -8.83 7.22
N ALA A 200 9.41 -8.54 6.27
CA ALA A 200 8.72 -7.25 6.23
C ALA A 200 7.91 -7.01 7.52
N GLY A 201 7.18 -8.01 8.01
CA GLY A 201 6.46 -7.92 9.28
C GLY A 201 7.38 -7.75 10.49
N GLU A 202 8.51 -8.45 10.52
CA GLU A 202 9.50 -8.35 11.61
C GLU A 202 10.13 -6.95 11.71
N GLN A 203 10.28 -6.24 10.58
CA GLN A 203 10.72 -4.83 10.63
C GLN A 203 9.74 -3.97 11.42
N ILE A 204 8.43 -4.18 11.21
CA ILE A 204 7.37 -3.41 11.90
C ILE A 204 7.40 -3.72 13.38
N ASP A 205 7.40 -5.01 13.75
CA ASP A 205 7.48 -5.45 15.14
C ASP A 205 8.72 -4.87 15.85
N ALA A 206 9.88 -4.88 15.20
CA ALA A 206 11.12 -4.35 15.77
C ALA A 206 11.01 -2.84 16.07
N VAL A 207 10.42 -2.07 15.15
CA VAL A 207 10.22 -0.62 15.33
C VAL A 207 9.16 -0.33 16.40
N CYS A 208 8.02 -1.04 16.40
CA CYS A 208 6.98 -0.91 17.42
C CYS A 208 7.52 -1.22 18.82
N ARG A 209 8.30 -2.29 18.99
CA ARG A 209 8.95 -2.59 20.29
C ARG A 209 9.94 -1.51 20.73
N LYS A 210 10.61 -0.85 19.79
CA LYS A 210 11.51 0.28 20.09
C LYS A 210 10.70 1.48 20.61
N LEU A 211 9.58 1.78 19.96
CA LEU A 211 8.64 2.83 20.38
C LEU A 211 8.09 2.55 21.79
N GLU A 212 7.61 1.32 22.05
CA GLU A 212 7.06 0.92 23.36
C GLU A 212 8.07 1.12 24.50
N ARG A 213 9.34 0.76 24.27
CA ARG A 213 10.42 0.96 25.25
C ARG A 213 10.72 2.43 25.54
N MET A 214 10.42 3.34 24.61
CA MET A 214 10.60 4.78 24.81
C MET A 214 9.42 5.42 25.54
N THR A 215 8.23 4.82 25.44
CA THR A 215 7.01 5.31 26.09
C THR A 215 6.74 4.68 27.45
N THR A 216 7.51 3.65 27.84
CA THR A 216 7.43 3.04 29.17
C THR A 216 8.29 3.85 30.15
N PRO A 217 7.72 4.33 31.28
CA PRO A 217 8.43 5.13 32.29
C PRO A 217 9.67 4.47 32.89
#